data_AF-A0A0F9DN70-F1
#
_entry.id   AF-A0A0F9DN70-F1
#
_cell.length_a   1.000
_cell.length_b   1.000
_cell.length_c   1.000
_cell.angle_alpha   90.00
_cell.angle_beta   90.00
_cell.angle_gamma   90.00
#
_symmetry.space_group_name_H-M   'P 1'
#
loop_
_entity.id
_entity.type
_entity.pdbx_description
1 polymer ?
#
loop_
_entity_poly.entity_id
_entity_poly.type
_entity_poly.pdbx_seq_one_letter_code
_entity_poly.pdbx_strand_id
1 'polypeptide(L)'
;MTSRTVRITFTEDTSGSSAYVLPLLQKILDPQEGIKANVIDGTRADGSIIIPGGKKSQKIEIEGILYDDGYDFVSISIAMATMRTSLTAETGTLTLEWLDGASWTTIWSYTVRRIGEIIFPSSMRTDMQAYKVEYIVLSY
;
A
#
# COMPACT_ATOMS: atom_id res chain seq x y z
N MET A 1 -12.34 -22.17 -0.43
CA MET A 1 -11.32 -21.10 -0.52
C MET A 1 -10.43 -21.23 0.69
N THR A 2 -9.14 -21.48 0.52
CA THR A 2 -8.17 -21.49 1.62
C THR A 2 -7.92 -20.05 2.03
N SER A 3 -8.29 -19.70 3.27
CA SER A 3 -7.88 -18.44 3.87
C SER A 3 -6.36 -18.43 3.98
N ARG A 4 -5.69 -17.47 3.34
CA ARG A 4 -4.24 -17.30 3.41
C ARG A 4 -3.92 -16.08 4.26
N THR A 5 -3.00 -16.24 5.20
CA THR A 5 -2.47 -15.11 5.96
C THR A 5 -1.55 -14.29 5.04
N VAL A 6 -1.80 -12.99 4.97
CA VAL A 6 -0.98 -12.04 4.20
C VAL A 6 -0.42 -10.97 5.11
N ARG A 7 0.73 -10.42 4.75
CA ARG A 7 1.32 -9.24 5.39
C ARG A 7 1.90 -8.31 4.34
N ILE A 8 1.91 -7.02 4.65
CA ILE A 8 2.62 -6.01 3.86
C ILE A 8 3.68 -5.42 4.75
N THR A 9 4.88 -5.30 4.19
CA THR A 9 6.03 -4.73 4.86
C THR A 9 6.47 -3.49 4.10
N PHE A 10 6.67 -2.38 4.81
CA PHE A 10 7.26 -1.16 4.29
C PHE A 10 8.69 -1.03 4.83
N THR A 11 9.66 -0.80 3.95
CA THR A 11 11.06 -0.55 4.32
C THR A 11 11.51 0.72 3.65
N GLU A 12 11.96 1.72 4.41
CA GLU A 12 12.51 2.95 3.82
C GLU A 12 13.84 2.66 3.13
N ASP A 13 14.15 3.42 2.09
CA ASP A 13 15.37 3.26 1.29
C ASP A 13 16.64 3.86 1.98
N THR A 14 16.53 4.25 3.24
CA THR A 14 17.62 4.79 4.06
C THR A 14 18.37 3.67 4.78
N SER A 15 19.70 3.67 4.66
CA SER A 15 20.59 2.73 5.35
C SER A 15 20.30 2.69 6.87
N GLY A 16 19.87 1.53 7.37
CA GLY A 16 19.57 1.30 8.79
C GLY A 16 18.09 1.44 9.18
N SER A 17 17.18 1.68 8.23
CA SER A 17 15.74 1.70 8.51
C SER A 17 15.22 0.30 8.84
N SER A 18 14.35 0.23 9.85
CA SER A 18 13.71 -1.02 10.27
C SER A 18 12.42 -1.23 9.50
N ALA A 19 12.23 -2.43 8.96
CA ALA A 19 11.01 -2.80 8.25
C ALA A 19 9.78 -2.67 9.16
N TYR A 20 8.75 -1.98 8.68
CA TYR A 20 7.46 -1.83 9.35
C TYR A 20 6.43 -2.76 8.74
N VAL A 21 5.90 -3.69 9.54
CA VAL A 21 4.84 -4.60 9.12
C VAL A 21 3.48 -3.94 9.40
N LEU A 22 2.66 -3.81 8.36
CA LEU A 22 1.35 -3.21 8.50
C LEU A 22 0.41 -4.15 9.29
N PRO A 23 -0.24 -3.65 10.36
CA PRO A 23 -1.10 -4.47 11.21
C PRO A 23 -2.46 -4.73 10.59
N LEU A 24 -3.00 -5.93 10.81
CA LEU A 24 -4.35 -6.39 10.42
C LEU A 24 -4.90 -5.79 9.11
N LEU A 25 -4.30 -6.23 7.99
CA LEU A 25 -4.74 -5.82 6.65
C LEU A 25 -6.18 -6.28 6.37
N GLN A 26 -7.03 -5.34 5.96
CA GLN A 26 -8.42 -5.64 5.58
C GLN A 26 -8.63 -5.60 4.07
N LYS A 27 -7.96 -4.66 3.39
CA LYS A 27 -8.14 -4.45 1.96
C LYS A 27 -6.88 -3.86 1.35
N ILE A 28 -6.54 -4.39 0.18
CA ILE A 28 -5.45 -3.90 -0.66
C ILE A 28 -6.05 -3.64 -2.03
N LEU A 29 -6.02 -2.41 -2.48
CA LEU A 29 -6.33 -2.03 -3.86
C LEU A 29 -5.00 -1.82 -4.58
N ASP A 30 -4.64 -2.81 -5.38
CA ASP A 30 -3.46 -2.80 -6.22
C ASP A 30 -3.90 -2.91 -7.69
N PRO A 31 -4.01 -1.79 -8.42
CA PRO A 31 -4.41 -1.82 -9.82
C PRO A 31 -3.27 -2.41 -10.64
N GLN A 32 -3.52 -3.60 -11.20
CA GLN A 32 -2.59 -4.27 -12.12
C GLN A 32 -2.15 -3.36 -13.27
N GLU A 33 -0.95 -3.65 -13.82
CA GLU A 33 -0.29 -2.81 -14.81
C GLU A 33 -1.22 -2.38 -15.96
N GLY A 34 -1.38 -1.06 -16.12
CA GLY A 34 -2.05 -0.46 -17.28
C GLY A 34 -1.03 0.24 -18.18
N ILE A 35 -1.11 0.00 -19.49
CA ILE A 35 -0.42 0.84 -20.48
C ILE A 35 -1.23 2.11 -20.65
N LYS A 36 -0.62 3.29 -20.47
CA LYS A 36 -1.25 4.53 -20.90
C LYS A 36 -1.05 4.60 -22.40
N ALA A 37 -2.13 4.72 -23.18
CA ALA A 37 -2.05 4.83 -24.63
C ALA A 37 -2.60 6.20 -25.05
N ASN A 38 -1.90 6.84 -25.98
CA ASN A 38 -2.42 8.02 -26.67
C ASN A 38 -3.08 7.53 -27.96
N VAL A 39 -4.38 7.78 -28.10
CA VAL A 39 -5.12 7.49 -29.32
C VAL A 39 -5.13 8.74 -30.17
N ILE A 40 -4.60 8.65 -31.38
CA ILE A 40 -4.72 9.70 -32.40
C ILE A 40 -5.78 9.23 -33.39
N ASP A 41 -6.95 9.87 -33.34
CA ASP A 41 -8.08 9.55 -34.21
C ASP A 41 -7.88 10.14 -35.61
N GLY A 42 -7.90 9.30 -36.64
CA GLY A 42 -7.82 9.71 -38.03
C GLY A 42 -9.15 10.28 -38.54
N THR A 43 -9.10 11.43 -39.24
CA THR A 43 -10.29 12.10 -39.79
C THR A 43 -10.69 11.66 -41.20
N ARG A 44 -9.91 10.80 -41.86
CA ARG A 44 -10.23 10.26 -43.21
C ARG A 44 -9.76 8.81 -43.32
N ALA A 45 -10.73 7.90 -43.49
CA ALA A 45 -10.61 6.44 -43.53
C ALA A 45 -10.29 5.79 -42.17
N ASP A 46 -11.29 5.05 -41.65
CA ASP A 46 -11.41 4.30 -40.38
C ASP A 46 -10.11 3.69 -39.79
N GLY A 47 -9.26 4.53 -39.22
CA GLY A 47 -8.05 4.09 -38.53
C GLY A 47 -7.68 5.02 -37.38
N SER A 48 -7.51 4.44 -36.19
CA SER A 48 -6.90 5.10 -35.03
C SER A 48 -5.46 4.63 -34.87
N ILE A 49 -4.52 5.54 -34.70
CA ILE A 49 -3.14 5.19 -34.33
C ILE A 49 -3.08 5.14 -32.80
N ILE A 50 -2.78 3.96 -32.26
CA ILE A 50 -2.52 3.76 -30.83
C ILE A 50 -1.01 3.89 -30.61
N ILE A 51 -0.59 4.96 -29.95
CA ILE A 51 0.80 5.15 -29.54
C ILE A 51 0.91 4.74 -28.06
N PRO A 52 1.77 3.77 -27.70
CA PRO A 52 2.05 3.46 -26.30
C PRO A 52 2.61 4.70 -25.59
N GLY A 53 1.80 5.32 -24.75
CA GLY A 53 2.10 6.52 -23.98
C GLY A 53 2.65 6.17 -22.60
N GLY A 54 3.71 5.37 -22.54
CA GLY A 54 4.37 5.00 -21.28
C GLY A 54 3.52 4.16 -20.32
N LYS A 55 4.10 3.81 -19.17
CA LYS A 55 3.41 3.03 -18.14
C LYS A 55 2.52 3.95 -17.30
N LYS A 56 1.27 3.54 -17.03
CA LYS A 56 0.34 4.31 -16.19
C LYS A 56 0.86 4.31 -14.75
N SER A 57 0.86 5.48 -14.11
CA SER A 57 1.15 5.57 -12.67
C SER A 57 0.13 4.77 -11.87
N GLN A 58 0.61 3.87 -11.03
CA GLN A 58 -0.22 2.98 -10.20
C GLN A 58 -0.31 3.57 -8.80
N LYS A 59 -1.52 3.53 -8.22
CA LYS A 59 -1.77 3.92 -6.84
C LYS A 59 -2.13 2.68 -6.06
N ILE A 60 -1.44 2.43 -4.96
CA ILE A 60 -1.75 1.35 -4.03
C ILE A 60 -2.46 1.97 -2.83
N GLU A 61 -3.64 1.45 -2.51
CA GLU A 61 -4.39 1.85 -1.32
C GLU A 61 -4.51 0.66 -0.37
N ILE A 62 -4.13 0.89 0.88
CA ILE A 62 -4.16 -0.12 1.94
C ILE A 62 -5.07 0.37 3.04
N GLU A 63 -6.04 -0.48 3.41
CA GLU A 63 -6.91 -0.29 4.57
C GLU A 63 -6.69 -1.44 5.56
N GLY A 64 -6.64 -1.11 6.85
CA GLY A 64 -6.48 -2.09 7.91
C GLY A 64 -6.92 -1.56 9.27
N ILE A 65 -6.65 -2.33 10.32
CA ILE A 65 -7.00 -1.99 11.70
C ILE A 65 -5.78 -2.10 12.61
N LEU A 66 -5.55 -1.06 13.41
CA LEU A 66 -4.75 -1.14 14.64
C LEU A 66 -5.62 -1.79 15.71
N TYR A 67 -5.17 -2.91 16.26
CA TYR A 67 -5.86 -3.61 17.33
C TYR A 67 -4.96 -3.66 18.56
N ASP A 68 -5.53 -3.33 19.72
CA ASP A 68 -4.93 -3.57 21.02
C ASP A 68 -5.69 -4.70 21.72
N ASP A 69 -4.97 -5.73 22.18
CA ASP A 69 -5.55 -6.84 22.94
C ASP A 69 -5.82 -6.46 24.42
N GLY A 70 -5.36 -5.27 24.86
CA GLY A 70 -5.41 -4.80 26.24
C GLY A 70 -6.46 -3.74 26.62
N TYR A 71 -7.33 -3.28 25.70
CA TYR A 71 -8.32 -2.21 25.94
C TYR A 71 -7.72 -0.88 26.47
N ASP A 72 -6.51 -0.49 26.06
CA ASP A 72 -5.92 0.79 26.48
C ASP A 72 -5.85 1.80 25.31
N PHE A 73 -6.58 2.90 25.46
CA PHE A 73 -6.59 4.01 24.51
C PHE A 73 -5.19 4.63 24.29
N VAL A 74 -4.33 4.56 25.32
CA VAL A 74 -2.94 5.02 25.24
C VAL A 74 -2.17 4.15 24.24
N SER A 75 -2.41 2.84 24.21
CA SER A 75 -1.76 1.89 23.29
C SER A 75 -2.10 2.20 21.83
N ILE A 76 -3.36 2.50 21.52
CA ILE A 76 -3.79 2.82 20.15
C ILE A 76 -3.20 4.16 19.69
N SER A 77 -3.20 5.16 20.57
CA SER A 77 -2.61 6.47 20.25
C SER A 77 -1.11 6.35 19.97
N ILE A 78 -0.39 5.52 20.74
CA ILE A 78 1.01 5.18 20.49
C ILE A 78 1.16 4.44 19.16
N ALA A 79 0.33 3.44 18.88
CA ALA A 79 0.38 2.70 17.62
C ALA A 79 0.15 3.60 16.40
N MET A 80 -0.78 4.56 16.50
CA MET A 80 -1.00 5.58 15.47
C MET A 80 0.24 6.47 15.28
N ALA A 81 0.88 6.89 16.37
CA ALA A 81 2.10 7.69 16.32
C ALA A 81 3.25 6.90 15.68
N THR A 82 3.46 5.65 16.10
CA THR A 82 4.45 4.74 15.51
C THR A 82 4.22 4.55 14.02
N MET A 83 2.97 4.33 13.59
CA MET A 83 2.63 4.18 12.18
C MET A 83 2.95 5.45 11.38
N ARG A 84 2.65 6.63 11.92
CA ARG A 84 2.99 7.92 11.29
C ARG A 84 4.50 8.13 11.15
N THR A 85 5.29 7.68 12.13
CA THR A 85 6.75 7.80 12.10
C THR A 85 7.43 6.74 11.24
N SER A 86 6.87 5.52 11.16
CA SER A 86 7.46 4.40 10.42
C SER A 86 7.08 4.38 8.95
N LEU A 87 5.89 4.89 8.60
CA LEU A 87 5.48 5.06 7.21
C LEU A 87 5.75 6.51 6.82
N THR A 88 6.98 6.85 6.46
CA THR A 88 7.29 8.22 6.05
C THR A 88 6.73 8.56 4.67
N ALA A 89 6.84 9.83 4.30
CA ALA A 89 6.54 10.29 2.94
C ALA A 89 7.72 10.10 1.96
N GLU A 90 8.83 9.54 2.44
CA GLU A 90 10.00 9.26 1.62
C GLU A 90 9.77 8.03 0.72
N THR A 91 10.71 7.82 -0.19
CA THR A 91 10.73 6.62 -1.02
C THR A 91 11.07 5.40 -0.17
N GLY A 92 10.33 4.32 -0.36
CA GLY A 92 10.60 3.04 0.28
C GLY A 92 10.13 1.88 -0.58
N THR A 93 10.39 0.67 -0.10
CA THR A 93 9.92 -0.57 -0.72
C THR A 93 8.72 -1.10 0.04
N LEU A 94 7.66 -1.41 -0.69
CA LEU A 94 6.46 -2.03 -0.19
C LEU A 94 6.41 -3.47 -0.72
N THR A 95 6.35 -4.43 0.18
CA THR A 95 6.39 -5.86 -0.15
C THR A 95 5.15 -6.55 0.36
N LEU A 96 4.41 -7.21 -0.53
CA LEU A 96 3.31 -8.11 -0.15
C LEU A 96 3.83 -9.54 -0.07
N GLU A 97 3.55 -10.19 1.06
CA GLU A 97 3.91 -11.58 1.29
C GLU A 97 2.69 -12.38 1.76
N TRP A 98 2.61 -13.65 1.39
CA TRP A 98 1.71 -14.60 2.03
C TRP A 98 2.47 -15.61 2.87
N LEU A 99 1.78 -16.24 3.82
CA LEU A 99 2.31 -17.37 4.57
C LEU A 99 2.07 -18.65 3.78
N ASP A 100 3.15 -19.32 3.38
CA ASP A 100 3.13 -20.64 2.76
C ASP A 100 3.79 -21.65 3.72
N GLY A 101 2.96 -22.43 4.41
CA GLY A 101 3.41 -23.28 5.51
C GLY A 101 4.04 -22.46 6.65
N ALA A 102 5.36 -22.58 6.81
CA ALA A 102 6.13 -21.88 7.84
C ALA A 102 7.00 -20.74 7.28
N SER A 103 6.88 -20.42 5.98
CA SER A 103 7.73 -19.43 5.30
C SER A 103 6.90 -18.34 4.64
N TRP A 104 7.41 -17.11 4.68
CA TRP A 104 6.80 -15.99 3.97
C TRP A 104 7.31 -15.96 2.53
N THR A 105 6.39 -15.94 1.57
CA THR A 105 6.71 -15.87 0.14
C THR A 105 6.26 -14.53 -0.40
N THR A 106 7.17 -13.81 -1.07
CA THR A 106 6.89 -12.54 -1.73
C THR A 106 5.99 -12.76 -2.94
N ILE A 107 4.88 -12.02 -2.98
CA ILE A 107 3.96 -11.96 -4.12
C ILE A 107 4.42 -10.85 -5.07
N TRP A 108 4.69 -9.67 -4.52
CA TRP A 108 5.24 -8.53 -5.24
C TRP A 108 6.03 -7.63 -4.29
N SER A 109 6.89 -6.81 -4.90
CA SER A 109 7.69 -5.79 -4.23
C SER A 109 7.73 -4.58 -5.14
N TYR A 110 7.37 -3.41 -4.63
CA TYR A 110 7.35 -2.17 -5.39
C TYR A 110 8.11 -1.08 -4.66
N THR A 111 8.89 -0.29 -5.41
CA THR A 111 9.39 0.98 -4.91
C THR A 111 8.23 1.97 -4.96
N VAL A 112 7.86 2.51 -3.81
CA VAL A 112 6.72 3.38 -3.64
C VAL A 112 7.08 4.66 -2.90
N ARG A 113 6.20 5.64 -3.00
CA ARG A 113 6.20 6.83 -2.14
C ARG A 113 4.79 7.07 -1.61
N ARG A 114 4.64 7.43 -0.34
CA ARG A 114 3.34 7.77 0.21
C ARG A 114 2.84 9.09 -0.41
N ILE A 115 1.58 9.16 -0.83
CA ILE A 115 1.02 10.34 -1.54
C ILE A 115 0.00 11.14 -0.73
N GLY A 116 -0.22 10.79 0.53
CA GLY A 116 -1.13 11.49 1.42
C GLY A 116 -0.79 11.25 2.89
N GLU A 117 -1.55 11.89 3.77
CA GLU A 117 -1.52 11.57 5.19
C GLU A 117 -2.16 10.20 5.46
N ILE A 118 -1.77 9.57 6.56
CA ILE A 118 -2.47 8.38 7.04
C ILE A 118 -3.80 8.83 7.63
N ILE A 119 -4.89 8.28 7.07
CA ILE A 119 -6.24 8.62 7.49
C ILE A 119 -6.66 7.67 8.60
N PHE A 120 -7.09 8.24 9.72
CA PHE A 120 -7.72 7.51 10.83
C PHE A 120 -9.15 8.06 10.97
N PRO A 121 -10.19 7.28 10.64
CA PRO A 121 -11.57 7.73 10.76
C PRO A 121 -11.90 8.21 12.17
N SER A 122 -12.69 9.27 12.28
CA SER A 122 -12.92 10.08 13.48
C SER A 122 -13.61 9.37 14.65
N SER A 123 -14.09 8.13 14.47
CA SER A 123 -14.50 7.29 15.59
C SER A 123 -13.27 6.57 16.17
N MET A 124 -12.51 7.24 17.03
CA MET A 124 -11.49 6.55 17.84
C MET A 124 -12.22 5.58 18.77
N ARG A 125 -12.08 4.28 18.50
CA ARG A 125 -12.44 3.26 19.49
C ARG A 125 -11.22 3.01 20.36
N THR A 126 -11.47 2.68 21.62
CA THR A 126 -10.43 2.47 22.63
C THR A 126 -9.66 1.15 22.45
N ASP A 127 -10.16 0.25 21.59
CA ASP A 127 -9.64 -1.10 21.32
C ASP A 127 -9.27 -1.32 19.84
N MET A 128 -9.85 -0.54 18.92
CA MET A 128 -9.64 -0.67 17.49
C MET A 128 -9.61 0.69 16.78
N GLN A 129 -8.61 0.89 15.92
CA GLN A 129 -8.57 2.06 15.05
C GLN A 129 -8.33 1.64 13.60
N ALA A 130 -9.30 1.90 12.74
CA ALA A 130 -9.12 1.74 11.30
C ALA A 130 -8.10 2.75 10.78
N TYR A 131 -7.32 2.34 9.78
CA TYR A 131 -6.39 3.20 9.08
C TYR A 131 -6.53 3.03 7.57
N LYS A 132 -6.17 4.08 6.83
CA LYS A 132 -6.00 4.05 5.38
C LYS A 132 -4.71 4.76 4.98
N VAL A 133 -3.94 4.14 4.10
CA VAL A 133 -2.68 4.68 3.55
C VAL A 133 -2.69 4.55 2.04
N GLU A 134 -2.18 5.58 1.37
CA GLU A 134 -2.10 5.64 -0.09
C GLU A 134 -0.64 5.84 -0.55
N TYR A 135 -0.25 5.04 -1.54
CA TYR A 135 1.08 5.04 -2.14
C TYR A 135 0.99 5.22 -3.66
N ILE A 136 2.04 5.81 -4.24
CA ILE A 136 2.29 5.81 -5.69
C ILE A 136 3.46 4.89 -5.98
N VAL A 137 3.31 4.02 -6.98
CA VAL A 137 4.38 3.15 -7.46
C VAL A 137 5.33 3.96 -8.34
N LEU A 138 6.63 3.88 -8.01
CA LEU A 138 7.73 4.51 -8.75
C LEU A 138 8.44 3.50 -9.66
N SER A 139 8.66 2.27 -9.16
CA SER A 139 9.29 1.17 -9.91
C SER A 139 8.90 -0.21 -9.35
N TYR A 140 9.16 -1.25 -10.16
CA TYR A 140 8.91 -2.67 -9.90
C TYR A 140 10.23 -3.44 -9.92
#